data_AF-J6HFY0-F1
#
_entry.id   AF-J6HFY0-F1
#
_cell.length_a   1.000
_cell.length_b   1.000
_cell.length_c   1.000
_cell.angle_alpha   90.00
_cell.angle_beta   90.00
_cell.angle_gamma   90.00
#
_symmetry.space_group_name_H-M   'P 1'
#
loop_
_entity.id
_entity.type
_entity.pdbx_description
1 polymer ?
#
loop_
_entity_poly.entity_id
_entity_poly.type
_entity_poly.pdbx_seq_one_letter_code
_entity_poly.pdbx_strand_id
1 'polypeptide(L)'
;MEEPKDAEKTFVLIEKTGGAESVGVSTATIAIQSYETSKFKAAKLNEEVKIAVNKIAEGMGDVIKAELNSDYNFTDTDIGRYRYQAVYDITYYKN
;
A
#
# COMPACT_ATOMS: atom_id res chain seq x y z
N MET A 1 -1.56 -4.64 -10.50
CA MET A 1 -0.90 -3.31 -10.49
C MET A 1 -0.32 -2.98 -11.83
N GLU A 2 -0.92 -1.99 -12.48
CA GLU A 2 -0.42 -1.40 -13.70
C GLU A 2 0.62 -0.32 -13.35
N GLU A 3 1.84 -0.47 -13.90
CA GLU A 3 2.88 0.53 -13.74
C GLU A 3 2.82 1.54 -14.90
N PRO A 4 2.92 2.85 -14.64
CA PRO A 4 3.03 3.84 -15.70
C PRO A 4 4.25 3.57 -16.59
N LYS A 5 4.07 3.64 -17.91
CA LYS A 5 5.17 3.40 -18.88
C LYS A 5 6.35 4.35 -18.70
N ASP A 6 6.08 5.57 -18.22
CA ASP A 6 7.07 6.63 -17.98
C ASP A 6 7.25 6.90 -16.48
N ALA A 7 7.10 5.87 -15.64
CA ALA A 7 7.28 6.03 -14.20
C ALA A 7 8.69 6.53 -13.87
N GLU A 8 8.76 7.47 -12.93
CA GLU A 8 10.02 7.89 -12.34
C GLU A 8 10.72 6.73 -11.63
N LYS A 9 11.97 6.91 -11.21
CA LYS A 9 12.71 5.84 -10.50
C LYS A 9 12.18 5.54 -9.10
N THR A 10 11.42 6.48 -8.52
CA THR A 10 10.88 6.40 -7.17
C THR A 10 9.41 6.77 -7.20
N PHE A 11 8.55 5.84 -6.81
CA PHE A 11 7.10 6.03 -6.79
C PHE A 11 6.44 4.97 -5.91
N VAL A 12 5.15 5.14 -5.66
CA VAL A 12 4.32 4.17 -4.95
C VAL A 12 3.13 3.81 -5.84
N LEU A 13 2.84 2.52 -6.01
CA LEU A 13 1.59 2.04 -6.61
C LEU A 13 0.63 1.62 -5.52
N ILE A 14 -0.64 1.95 -5.69
CA ILE A 14 -1.71 1.60 -4.76
C ILE A 14 -2.81 0.90 -5.55
N GLU A 15 -3.23 -0.27 -5.11
CA GLU A 15 -4.30 -1.03 -5.74
C GLU A 15 -5.19 -1.70 -4.69
N LYS A 16 -6.51 -1.55 -4.85
CA LYS A 16 -7.47 -2.37 -4.10
C LYS A 16 -7.50 -3.76 -4.73
N THR A 17 -7.04 -4.76 -4.00
CA THR A 17 -6.95 -6.15 -4.46
C THR A 17 -8.14 -7.00 -4.00
N GLY A 18 -8.92 -6.51 -3.04
CA GLY A 18 -10.09 -7.21 -2.52
C GLY A 18 -10.92 -6.34 -1.58
N GLY A 19 -11.98 -6.94 -1.03
CA GLY A 19 -12.86 -6.31 -0.05
C GLY A 19 -14.27 -6.87 -0.10
N ALA A 20 -15.06 -6.52 0.91
CA ALA A 20 -16.48 -6.83 0.98
C ALA A 20 -17.28 -5.56 1.22
N GLU A 21 -18.46 -5.49 0.62
CA GLU A 21 -19.38 -4.37 0.81
C GLU A 21 -20.59 -4.83 1.61
N SER A 22 -20.97 -4.03 2.61
CA SER A 22 -22.20 -4.21 3.36
C SER A 22 -22.77 -2.86 3.77
N VAL A 23 -24.02 -2.85 4.24
CA VAL A 23 -24.67 -1.62 4.72
C VAL A 23 -24.01 -1.18 6.03
N GLY A 24 -23.58 0.08 6.08
CA GLY A 24 -22.91 0.66 7.24
C GLY A 24 -21.40 0.43 7.23
N VAL A 25 -20.92 -0.81 7.18
CA VAL A 25 -19.48 -1.13 7.28
C VAL A 25 -19.00 -1.90 6.05
N SER A 26 -17.89 -1.48 5.46
CA SER A 26 -17.23 -2.17 4.36
C SER A 26 -15.76 -2.42 4.65
N THR A 27 -15.17 -3.36 3.92
CA THR A 27 -13.75 -3.70 3.99
C THR A 27 -13.08 -3.53 2.64
N ALA A 28 -11.80 -3.21 2.65
CA ALA A 28 -10.95 -3.19 1.47
C ALA A 28 -9.56 -3.75 1.83
N THR A 29 -9.05 -4.63 0.98
CA THR A 29 -7.65 -5.04 1.01
C THR A 29 -6.91 -4.19 -0.01
N ILE A 30 -5.94 -3.40 0.46
CA ILE A 30 -5.14 -2.48 -0.35
C ILE A 30 -3.70 -2.99 -0.37
N ALA A 31 -3.17 -3.26 -1.55
CA ALA A 31 -1.76 -3.51 -1.75
C ALA A 31 -1.05 -2.22 -2.17
N ILE A 32 0.08 -1.93 -1.53
CA ILE A 32 0.89 -0.75 -1.78
C ILE A 32 2.31 -1.20 -2.09
N GLN A 33 2.80 -0.88 -3.29
CA GLN A 33 4.15 -1.22 -3.73
C GLN A 33 5.02 0.02 -3.75
N SER A 34 6.12 0.00 -3.00
CA SER A 34 7.09 1.08 -2.87
C SER A 34 8.31 0.79 -3.76
N TYR A 35 8.50 1.59 -4.81
CA TYR A 35 9.59 1.45 -5.78
C TYR A 35 10.73 2.43 -5.51
N GLU A 36 11.97 1.95 -5.60
CA GLU A 36 13.16 2.79 -5.48
C GLU A 36 14.37 2.18 -6.23
N THR A 37 15.42 2.98 -6.37
CA THR A 37 16.74 2.67 -6.95
C THR A 37 17.59 1.66 -6.17
N SER A 38 17.26 1.33 -4.92
CA SER A 38 17.95 0.27 -4.18
C SER A 38 17.03 -0.45 -3.18
N LYS A 39 17.37 -1.69 -2.81
CA LYS A 39 16.58 -2.48 -1.84
C LYS A 39 16.41 -1.75 -0.51
N PHE A 40 17.47 -1.13 0.01
CA PHE A 40 17.41 -0.39 1.28
C PHE A 40 16.48 0.81 1.18
N LYS A 41 16.57 1.59 0.10
CA LYS A 41 15.74 2.76 -0.08
C LYS A 41 14.27 2.39 -0.35
N ALA A 42 14.01 1.29 -1.07
CA ALA A 42 12.66 0.76 -1.26
C ALA A 42 12.03 0.31 0.08
N ALA A 43 12.82 -0.36 0.94
CA ALA A 43 12.37 -0.70 2.29
C ALA A 43 12.06 0.55 3.12
N LYS A 44 12.94 1.56 3.07
CA LYS A 44 12.71 2.84 3.76
C LYS A 44 11.46 3.55 3.27
N LEU A 45 11.25 3.63 1.96
CA LEU A 45 10.04 4.21 1.37
C LEU A 45 8.79 3.45 1.84
N ASN A 46 8.86 2.13 1.95
CA ASN A 46 7.76 1.32 2.47
C ASN A 46 7.43 1.65 3.95
N GLU A 47 8.43 1.89 4.80
CA GLU A 47 8.19 2.39 6.16
C GLU A 47 7.49 3.76 6.17
N GLU A 48 7.92 4.68 5.30
CA GLU A 48 7.30 6.00 5.16
C GLU A 48 5.83 5.90 4.70
N VAL A 49 5.55 4.98 3.77
CA VAL A 49 4.18 4.64 3.33
C VAL A 49 3.35 4.10 4.50
N LYS A 50 3.86 3.16 5.30
CA LYS A 50 3.12 2.62 6.45
C LYS A 50 2.76 3.71 7.47
N ILE A 51 3.69 4.63 7.74
CA ILE A 51 3.44 5.80 8.59
C ILE A 51 2.34 6.68 7.98
N ALA A 52 2.35 6.91 6.68
CA ALA A 52 1.33 7.70 5.99
C ALA A 52 -0.05 7.03 6.06
N VAL A 53 -0.14 5.71 5.85
CA VAL A 53 -1.39 4.94 5.98
C VAL A 53 -1.97 5.08 7.40
N ASN A 54 -1.14 4.94 8.44
CA ASN A 54 -1.59 5.08 9.82
C ASN A 54 -2.14 6.49 10.09
N LYS A 55 -1.45 7.54 9.63
CA LYS A 55 -1.93 8.93 9.78
C LYS A 55 -3.24 9.20 9.05
N ILE A 56 -3.40 8.63 7.86
CA ILE A 56 -4.64 8.75 7.08
C ILE A 56 -5.78 8.04 7.83
N ALA A 57 -5.53 6.84 8.32
CA ALA A 57 -6.52 6.08 9.09
C ALA A 57 -6.93 6.80 10.38
N GLU A 58 -5.99 7.43 11.09
CA GLU A 58 -6.26 8.24 12.28
C GLU A 58 -7.01 9.55 11.97
N GLY A 59 -6.75 10.14 10.80
CA GLY A 59 -7.29 11.45 10.41
C GLY A 59 -8.64 11.41 9.69
N MET A 60 -9.04 10.27 9.13
CA MET A 60 -10.30 10.11 8.39
C MET A 60 -11.38 9.51 9.31
N GLY A 61 -12.40 10.30 9.65
CA GLY A 61 -13.50 9.87 10.54
C GLY A 61 -14.31 8.67 10.05
N ASP A 62 -14.20 8.33 8.76
CA ASP A 62 -14.88 7.18 8.17
C ASP A 62 -14.06 5.88 8.26
N VAL A 63 -12.77 5.94 8.61
CA VAL A 63 -11.92 4.75 8.78
C VAL A 63 -12.07 4.23 10.21
N ILE A 64 -12.56 3.00 10.33
CA ILE A 64 -12.74 2.32 11.62
C ILE A 64 -11.44 1.65 12.04
N LYS A 65 -10.73 1.05 11.08
CA LYS A 65 -9.54 0.24 11.32
C LYS A 65 -8.66 0.18 10.08
N ALA A 66 -7.35 0.24 10.28
CA ALA A 66 -6.35 -0.09 9.27
C ALA A 66 -5.33 -1.06 9.88
N GLU A 67 -5.21 -2.25 9.29
CA GLU A 67 -4.34 -3.32 9.77
C GLU A 67 -3.31 -3.66 8.72
N LEU A 68 -2.03 -3.67 9.13
CA LEU A 68 -0.98 -4.23 8.29
C LEU A 68 -1.14 -5.76 8.23
N ASN A 69 -1.59 -6.25 7.09
CA ASN A 69 -1.79 -7.66 6.82
C ASN A 69 -0.46 -8.36 6.50
N SER A 70 0.34 -7.75 5.62
CA SER A 70 1.66 -8.28 5.27
C SER A 70 2.61 -7.17 4.83
N ASP A 71 3.91 -7.41 5.02
CA ASP A 71 5.00 -6.52 4.64
C ASP A 71 6.21 -7.35 4.21
N TYR A 72 6.56 -7.29 2.93
CA TYR A 72 7.63 -8.13 2.39
C TYR A 72 8.34 -7.50 1.19
N ASN A 73 9.57 -7.97 0.97
CA ASN A 73 10.33 -7.64 -0.23
C ASN A 73 9.67 -8.28 -1.45
N PHE A 74 9.36 -7.47 -2.46
CA PHE A 74 8.73 -7.92 -3.71
C PHE A 74 9.62 -7.63 -4.94
N THR A 75 10.91 -7.33 -4.73
CA THR A 75 11.90 -7.00 -5.77
C THR A 75 11.89 -7.99 -6.91
N ASP A 76 11.88 -7.47 -8.13
CA ASP A 76 12.19 -8.23 -9.33
C ASP A 76 13.69 -8.15 -9.61
N THR A 77 14.38 -9.27 -9.39
CA THR A 77 15.83 -9.36 -9.52
C THR A 77 16.30 -9.43 -10.96
N ASP A 78 15.43 -9.79 -11.90
CA ASP A 78 15.82 -10.00 -13.30
C ASP A 78 15.92 -8.66 -14.05
N ILE A 79 15.12 -7.68 -13.65
CA ILE A 79 15.09 -6.32 -14.24
C ILE A 79 15.69 -5.24 -13.32
N GLY A 80 16.20 -5.62 -12.14
CA GLY A 80 16.81 -4.69 -11.19
C GLY A 80 15.82 -3.68 -10.57
N ARG A 81 14.53 -4.03 -10.50
CA ARG A 81 13.50 -3.16 -9.92
C ARG A 81 13.26 -3.52 -8.45
N TYR A 82 13.87 -2.72 -7.57
CA TYR A 82 13.71 -2.89 -6.14
C TYR A 82 12.36 -2.36 -5.67
N ARG A 83 11.57 -3.24 -5.05
CA ARG A 83 10.29 -2.88 -4.48
C ARG A 83 9.98 -3.67 -3.21
N TYR A 84 9.28 -3.02 -2.30
CA TYR A 84 8.65 -3.63 -1.14
C TYR A 84 7.13 -3.49 -1.27
N GLN A 85 6.39 -4.44 -0.71
CA GLN A 85 4.95 -4.40 -0.71
C GLN A 85 4.42 -4.47 0.72
N ALA A 86 3.59 -3.51 1.09
CA ALA A 86 2.74 -3.56 2.26
C ALA A 86 1.29 -3.82 1.81
N VAL A 87 0.61 -4.76 2.45
CA VAL A 87 -0.81 -5.01 2.25
C VAL A 87 -1.55 -4.62 3.51
N TYR A 88 -2.59 -3.82 3.36
CA TYR A 88 -3.44 -3.36 4.44
C TYR A 88 -4.87 -3.86 4.27
N ASP A 89 -5.46 -4.32 5.37
CA ASP A 89 -6.90 -4.49 5.47
C ASP A 89 -7.49 -3.27 6.16
N ILE A 90 -8.40 -2.59 5.45
CA ILE A 90 -9.04 -1.36 5.91
C ILE A 90 -10.53 -1.64 6.11
N THR A 91 -11.04 -1.30 7.30
CA THR A 91 -12.47 -1.29 7.62
C THR A 91 -12.94 0.16 7.70
N TYR A 92 -14.02 0.49 7.01
CA TYR A 92 -14.52 1.87 6.91
C TYR A 92 -16.05 1.91 6.82
N TYR A 93 -16.63 3.04 7.20
CA TYR A 93 -18.05 3.30 7.01
C TYR A 93 -18.35 3.55 5.53
N LYS A 94 -19.38 2.90 5.01
CA LYS A 94 -19.88 3.16 3.65
C LYS A 94 -21.06 4.13 3.75
N ASN A 95 -20.83 5.36 3.31
CA ASN A 95 -21.87 6.38 3.13
C ASN A 95 -22.81 6.04 1.96
#